data_AF-A0A9P8GH54-F1
#
_entry.id   AF-A0A9P8GH54-F1
#
_cell.length_a   1.000
_cell.length_b   1.000
_cell.length_c   1.000
_cell.angle_alpha   90.00
_cell.angle_beta   90.00
_cell.angle_gamma   90.00
#
_symmetry.space_group_name_H-M   'P 1'
#
loop_
_entity.id
_entity.type
_entity.pdbx_description
1 polymer ?
#
loop_
_entity_poly.entity_id
_entity_poly.type
_entity_poly.pdbx_seq_one_letter_code
_entity_poly.pdbx_strand_id
1 'polypeptide(L)'
;MDNSDIIESTRVTELEGEQWPCFVFPDHQVPPDMIEPRPHKHALPVLFLERHKFEWRSREALNDFDPCEARTFDATRAGKEREQAFNEALEYHDLDHYHKLVCGIQAAQEMAKDNAIFVDDSDDNDNDRLFKPSKHTSLQGDSDDEVTITSVTKKKRPYSSAFKRPGPPTPSPTPNKKVKASSKKVPASSPPFGEDDSDVDLPHSSTFTPTPTRKSAPKPAFSTWKPSGNLLKIDPNDYVARKQLELLRTKKGDGKSPPPEKPKTLEPVKDPLKVNIYVGDEKKLFILDRGLIQKYPSFMKHVTGDNKDGFDIRNAAFRKLNPTAFESIVTWLNTGDYAPRLIEGDHPHLEGVKSTGQFEEAADAASALWNIAHKLELTDLQELIYRKIEVQTPLGANSLLLMTRMVFWNSPTDTKIDDKMRKMLRLDVAARLHELLEEEPLLFNRVIKSDIELASYVFAYQVEHPWEEPPEHLSEDDGDDAEDDDE
;
A
#
# COMPACT_ATOMS: atom_id res chain seq x y z
N MET A 1 19.10 2.53 -17.90
CA MET A 1 18.15 2.48 -16.76
C MET A 1 17.16 3.60 -16.96
N ASP A 2 15.90 3.27 -17.18
CA ASP A 2 14.85 4.26 -17.40
C ASP A 2 14.54 5.01 -16.09
N ASN A 3 13.91 6.19 -16.19
CA ASN A 3 13.48 6.96 -15.02
C ASN A 3 12.35 6.26 -14.24
N SER A 4 11.69 5.26 -14.85
CA SER A 4 10.65 4.43 -14.24
C SER A 4 11.11 3.72 -12.97
N ASP A 5 12.38 3.32 -12.90
CA ASP A 5 12.87 2.41 -11.86
C ASP A 5 13.15 3.12 -10.51
N ILE A 6 13.12 4.45 -10.50
CA ILE A 6 13.44 5.29 -9.32
C ILE A 6 12.20 5.96 -8.75
N ILE A 7 11.18 6.19 -9.56
CA ILE A 7 9.90 6.76 -9.12
C ILE A 7 9.20 5.75 -8.18
N GLU A 8 8.50 6.25 -7.18
CA GLU A 8 7.79 5.43 -6.17
C GLU A 8 8.72 4.54 -5.34
N SER A 9 9.96 4.99 -5.12
CA SER A 9 10.93 4.28 -4.30
C SER A 9 11.60 5.19 -3.28
N THR A 10 12.00 4.59 -2.16
CA THR A 10 12.82 5.25 -1.13
C THR A 10 14.28 5.30 -1.58
N ARG A 11 14.87 6.49 -1.53
CA ARG A 11 16.27 6.78 -1.90
C ARG A 11 16.95 7.59 -0.82
N VAL A 12 18.27 7.71 -0.91
CA VAL A 12 19.07 8.56 -0.03
C VAL A 12 19.71 9.67 -0.84
N THR A 13 19.60 10.91 -0.36
CA THR A 13 20.25 12.08 -0.96
C THR A 13 20.95 12.91 0.11
N GLU A 14 21.93 13.69 -0.31
CA GLU A 14 22.63 14.61 0.61
C GLU A 14 21.82 15.90 0.82
N LEU A 15 21.56 16.26 2.07
CA LEU A 15 20.96 17.53 2.47
C LEU A 15 21.78 18.08 3.65
N GLU A 16 22.22 19.32 3.54
CA GLU A 16 23.02 20.00 4.58
C GLU A 16 24.35 19.29 4.94
N GLY A 17 24.96 18.60 3.97
CA GLY A 17 26.21 17.85 4.18
C GLY A 17 26.03 16.45 4.75
N GLU A 18 24.79 16.00 4.92
CA GLU A 18 24.45 14.72 5.53
C GLU A 18 23.49 13.92 4.66
N GLN A 19 23.50 12.59 4.81
CA GLN A 19 22.57 11.73 4.09
C GLN A 19 21.20 11.69 4.74
N TRP A 20 20.15 11.89 3.93
CA TRP A 20 18.76 11.86 4.35
C TRP A 20 17.97 10.89 3.48
N PRO A 21 17.06 10.10 4.07
CA PRO A 21 16.14 9.28 3.31
C PRO A 21 15.03 10.17 2.74
N CYS A 22 14.64 9.86 1.51
CA CYS A 22 13.61 10.58 0.80
C CYS A 22 12.79 9.62 -0.07
N PHE A 23 11.53 9.95 -0.32
CA PHE A 23 10.67 9.20 -1.22
C PHE A 23 10.54 9.94 -2.55
N VAL A 24 10.77 9.25 -3.67
CA VAL A 24 10.71 9.86 -5.00
C VAL A 24 9.28 9.80 -5.53
N PHE A 25 8.68 10.96 -5.77
CA PHE A 25 7.31 11.07 -6.23
C PHE A 25 7.21 11.11 -7.77
N PRO A 26 6.09 10.63 -8.33
CA PRO A 26 5.74 10.93 -9.72
C PRO A 26 5.31 12.40 -9.85
N ASP A 27 5.78 13.06 -10.92
CA ASP A 27 5.58 14.49 -11.18
C ASP A 27 4.12 14.97 -11.06
N HIS A 28 3.16 14.14 -11.46
CA HIS A 28 1.74 14.49 -11.52
C HIS A 28 1.02 14.38 -10.17
N GLN A 29 1.67 13.83 -9.13
CA GLN A 29 1.09 13.65 -7.79
C GLN A 29 1.68 14.60 -6.74
N VAL A 30 2.63 15.46 -7.14
CA VAL A 30 3.19 16.47 -6.24
C VAL A 30 2.30 17.70 -6.26
N PRO A 31 1.81 18.17 -5.11
CA PRO A 31 0.99 19.37 -5.10
C PRO A 31 1.82 20.60 -5.53
N PRO A 32 1.28 21.44 -6.43
CA PRO A 32 2.03 22.54 -7.06
C PRO A 32 2.48 23.62 -6.06
N ASP A 33 1.78 23.77 -4.93
CA ASP A 33 2.08 24.78 -3.91
C ASP A 33 3.13 24.32 -2.88
N MET A 34 3.55 23.06 -2.95
CA MET A 34 4.48 22.47 -1.97
C MET A 34 5.91 22.32 -2.50
N ILE A 35 6.13 22.55 -3.79
CA ILE A 35 7.43 22.44 -4.43
C ILE A 35 7.69 23.68 -5.30
N GLU A 36 8.94 24.15 -5.32
CA GLU A 36 9.32 25.28 -6.17
C GLU A 36 9.20 24.92 -7.66
N PRO A 37 9.22 25.90 -8.58
CA PRO A 37 9.26 25.62 -10.01
C PRO A 37 10.43 24.72 -10.38
N ARG A 38 10.19 23.77 -11.30
CA ARG A 38 11.20 22.79 -11.69
C ARG A 38 12.46 23.48 -12.26
N PRO A 39 13.66 23.21 -11.70
CA PRO A 39 14.89 23.86 -12.15
C PRO A 39 15.38 23.31 -13.50
N HIS A 40 15.21 22.01 -13.77
CA HIS A 40 15.60 21.37 -15.03
C HIS A 40 14.75 20.15 -15.37
N LYS A 41 14.67 19.77 -16.66
CA LYS A 41 13.78 18.71 -17.16
C LYS A 41 13.95 17.35 -16.47
N HIS A 42 15.17 17.04 -16.04
CA HIS A 42 15.54 15.76 -15.41
C HIS A 42 15.49 15.76 -13.87
N ALA A 43 15.01 16.84 -13.25
CA ALA A 43 14.86 16.87 -11.80
C ALA A 43 13.66 16.02 -11.41
N LEU A 44 13.82 15.21 -10.36
CA LEU A 44 12.76 14.42 -9.77
C LEU A 44 12.33 15.07 -8.46
N PRO A 45 11.02 15.09 -8.16
CA PRO A 45 10.54 15.63 -6.90
C PRO A 45 10.73 14.56 -5.83
N VAL A 46 11.35 14.95 -4.72
CA VAL A 46 11.54 14.08 -3.57
C VAL A 46 10.91 14.67 -2.33
N LEU A 47 10.27 13.82 -1.54
CA LEU A 47 9.77 14.14 -0.22
C LEU A 47 10.82 13.71 0.81
N PHE A 48 11.38 14.65 1.55
CA PHE A 48 12.24 14.33 2.69
C PHE A 48 11.39 13.77 3.83
N LEU A 49 11.73 12.56 4.28
CA LEU A 49 11.03 11.87 5.37
C LEU A 49 11.26 12.62 6.69
N GLU A 50 10.32 12.51 7.64
CA GLU A 50 10.19 13.32 8.88
C GLU A 50 9.99 14.84 8.67
N ARG A 51 10.73 15.48 7.75
CA ARG A 51 10.63 16.92 7.46
C ARG A 51 9.42 17.27 6.59
N HIS A 52 8.89 16.30 5.85
CA HIS A 52 7.76 16.42 4.92
C HIS A 52 7.87 17.61 3.95
N LYS A 53 9.08 17.89 3.48
CA LYS A 53 9.38 18.97 2.55
C LYS A 53 9.69 18.39 1.17
N PHE A 54 9.09 18.97 0.14
CA PHE A 54 9.43 18.64 -1.24
C PHE A 54 10.61 19.46 -1.74
N GLU A 55 11.56 18.79 -2.40
CA GLU A 55 12.63 19.44 -3.14
C GLU A 55 12.88 18.73 -4.47
N TRP A 56 13.43 19.46 -5.43
CA TRP A 56 13.91 18.88 -6.69
C TRP A 56 15.31 18.31 -6.52
N ARG A 57 15.52 17.06 -6.92
CA ARG A 57 16.84 16.42 -6.93
C ARG A 57 17.19 15.90 -8.31
N SER A 58 18.48 15.99 -8.64
CA SER A 58 19.01 15.31 -9.83
C SER A 58 19.03 13.81 -9.58
N ARG A 59 18.79 13.03 -10.64
CA ARG A 59 18.86 11.56 -10.57
C ARG A 59 20.20 11.06 -10.01
N GLU A 60 21.29 11.72 -10.37
CA GLU A 60 22.65 11.37 -9.94
C GLU A 60 22.89 11.62 -8.44
N ALA A 61 22.08 12.46 -7.80
CA ALA A 61 22.15 12.71 -6.36
C ALA A 61 21.34 11.70 -5.53
N LEU A 62 20.57 10.82 -6.18
CA LEU A 62 19.73 9.83 -5.53
C LEU A 62 20.44 8.47 -5.51
N ASN A 63 20.84 8.05 -4.31
CA ASN A 63 21.43 6.74 -4.08
C ASN A 63 20.38 5.74 -3.59
N ASP A 64 20.68 4.46 -3.76
CA ASP A 64 19.86 3.37 -3.25
C ASP A 64 19.80 3.41 -1.72
N PHE A 65 18.60 3.22 -1.18
CA PHE A 65 18.43 3.05 0.24
C PHE A 65 18.69 1.58 0.60
N ASP A 66 19.70 1.32 1.44
CA ASP A 66 19.98 -0.02 1.98
C ASP A 66 19.44 -0.14 3.42
N PRO A 67 18.38 -0.96 3.65
CA PRO A 67 17.81 -1.19 4.98
C PRO A 67 18.77 -1.89 5.97
N CYS A 68 19.78 -2.59 5.46
CA CYS A 68 20.74 -3.36 6.26
C CYS A 68 21.96 -2.53 6.67
N GLU A 69 22.11 -1.31 6.15
CA GLU A 69 23.26 -0.47 6.44
C GLU A 69 23.18 0.08 7.87
N ALA A 70 24.15 -0.30 8.70
CA ALA A 70 24.26 0.20 10.05
C ALA A 70 24.66 1.68 10.04
N ARG A 71 23.75 2.56 10.49
CA ARG A 71 23.96 4.01 10.56
C ARG A 71 24.10 4.46 12.02
N THR A 72 25.02 5.40 12.26
CA THR A 72 25.20 6.03 13.57
C THR A 72 24.69 7.46 13.52
N PHE A 73 23.75 7.79 14.39
CA PHE A 73 23.21 9.15 14.53
C PHE A 73 23.81 9.84 15.74
N ASP A 74 24.06 11.13 15.61
CA ASP A 74 24.51 11.97 16.72
C ASP A 74 23.34 12.32 17.65
N ALA A 75 23.62 12.59 18.93
CA ALA A 75 22.58 12.89 19.92
C ALA A 75 21.95 14.30 19.77
N THR A 76 22.30 15.02 18.71
CA THR A 76 21.75 16.35 18.43
C THR A 76 20.29 16.26 17.98
N ARG A 77 19.60 17.40 17.93
CA ARG A 77 18.23 17.45 17.40
C ARG A 77 18.16 16.97 15.95
N ALA A 78 19.10 17.42 15.11
CA ALA A 78 19.18 17.01 13.71
C ALA A 78 19.48 15.50 13.58
N GLY A 79 20.35 14.96 14.44
CA GLY A 79 20.61 13.52 14.50
C GLY A 79 19.37 12.68 14.83
N LYS A 80 18.55 13.14 15.79
CA LYS A 80 17.28 12.47 16.13
C LYS A 80 16.25 12.55 15.01
N GLU A 81 16.11 13.71 14.36
CA GLU A 81 15.21 13.88 13.21
C GLU A 81 15.62 12.94 12.06
N ARG A 82 16.94 12.78 11.82
CA ARG A 82 17.45 11.79 10.86
C ARG A 82 17.14 10.37 11.29
N GLU A 83 17.41 10.01 12.55
CA GLU A 83 17.10 8.68 13.07
C GLU A 83 15.63 8.33 12.86
N GLN A 84 14.72 9.28 13.10
CA GLN A 84 13.29 9.12 12.84
C GLN A 84 12.99 8.95 11.34
N ALA A 85 13.56 9.79 10.47
CA ALA A 85 13.41 9.68 9.03
C ALA A 85 13.89 8.31 8.49
N PHE A 86 14.97 7.76 9.06
CA PHE A 86 15.48 6.43 8.73
C PHE A 86 14.56 5.32 9.24
N ASN A 87 14.02 5.45 10.46
CA ASN A 87 13.04 4.50 10.98
C ASN A 87 11.77 4.51 10.12
N GLU A 88 11.30 5.68 9.69
CA GLU A 88 10.17 5.82 8.76
C GLU A 88 10.47 5.13 7.41
N ALA A 89 11.68 5.31 6.86
CA ALA A 89 12.10 4.61 5.65
C ALA A 89 12.10 3.08 5.81
N LEU A 90 12.44 2.57 7.00
CA LEU A 90 12.48 1.14 7.33
C LEU A 90 11.10 0.52 7.54
N GLU A 91 10.07 1.31 7.83
CA GLU A 91 8.70 0.84 7.99
C GLU A 91 8.02 0.46 6.65
N TYR A 92 8.70 0.66 5.51
CA TYR A 92 8.24 0.31 4.16
C TYR A 92 6.87 0.92 3.79
N HIS A 93 6.77 2.23 3.84
CA HIS A 93 5.59 2.97 3.39
C HIS A 93 5.50 3.03 1.86
N ASP A 94 4.28 2.89 1.32
CA ASP A 94 4.00 2.99 -0.11
C ASP A 94 3.64 4.43 -0.53
N LEU A 95 3.51 4.65 -1.84
CA LEU A 95 3.10 5.95 -2.39
C LEU A 95 1.78 6.44 -1.77
N ASP A 96 0.82 5.53 -1.53
CA ASP A 96 -0.47 5.86 -0.94
C ASP A 96 -0.35 6.43 0.48
N HIS A 97 0.55 5.88 1.29
CA HIS A 97 0.86 6.43 2.61
C HIS A 97 1.34 7.87 2.50
N TYR A 98 2.38 8.11 1.69
CA TYR A 98 2.96 9.45 1.56
C TYR A 98 2.00 10.43 0.89
N HIS A 99 1.17 9.97 -0.05
CA HIS A 99 0.12 10.77 -0.65
C HIS A 99 -0.91 11.22 0.39
N LYS A 100 -1.38 10.32 1.26
CA LYS A 100 -2.29 10.67 2.37
C LYS A 100 -1.66 11.64 3.35
N LEU A 101 -0.39 11.45 3.68
CA LEU A 101 0.37 12.33 4.56
C LEU A 101 0.46 13.75 3.99
N VAL A 102 0.83 13.86 2.71
CA VAL A 102 0.92 15.13 1.99
C VAL A 102 -0.45 15.82 1.91
N CYS A 103 -1.52 15.09 1.58
CA CYS A 103 -2.89 15.66 1.61
C CYS A 103 -3.28 16.17 3.00
N GLY A 104 -2.91 15.44 4.06
CA GLY A 104 -3.15 15.87 5.44
C GLY A 104 -2.41 17.17 5.79
N ILE A 105 -1.14 17.30 5.36
CA ILE A 105 -0.34 18.51 5.56
C ILE A 105 -0.94 19.70 4.81
N GLN A 106 -1.37 19.51 3.56
CA GLN A 106 -2.04 20.57 2.81
C GLN A 106 -3.32 21.03 3.48
N ALA A 107 -4.18 20.10 3.89
CA ALA A 107 -5.42 20.44 4.61
C ALA A 107 -5.13 21.24 5.89
N ALA A 108 -4.08 20.88 6.63
CA ALA A 108 -3.66 21.62 7.82
C ALA A 108 -3.14 23.03 7.49
N GLN A 109 -2.39 23.19 6.40
CA GLN A 109 -1.91 24.49 5.93
C GLN A 109 -3.04 25.40 5.44
N GLU A 110 -4.05 24.84 4.75
CA GLU A 110 -5.25 25.58 4.33
C GLU A 110 -6.06 26.06 5.54
N MET A 111 -6.31 25.18 6.51
CA MET A 111 -6.98 25.57 7.77
C MET A 111 -6.21 26.65 8.55
N ALA A 112 -4.88 26.64 8.50
CA ALA A 112 -4.06 27.67 9.13
C ALA A 112 -4.14 29.03 8.40
N LYS A 113 -4.28 29.01 7.06
CA LYS A 113 -4.45 30.22 6.24
C LYS A 113 -5.84 30.84 6.42
N ASP A 114 -6.88 30.02 6.52
CA ASP A 114 -8.26 30.49 6.73
C ASP A 114 -8.47 31.09 8.12
N ASN A 115 -7.73 30.62 9.13
CA ASN A 115 -7.74 31.21 10.47
C ASN A 115 -6.85 32.46 10.62
N ALA A 116 -6.10 32.85 9.59
CA ALA A 116 -5.23 34.03 9.61
C ALA A 116 -5.93 35.32 9.10
N ILE A 117 -7.22 35.27 8.75
CA ILE A 117 -7.98 36.41 8.25
C ILE A 117 -9.14 36.73 9.22
N PHE A 118 -8.85 37.54 10.24
CA PHE A 118 -9.68 38.63 10.79
C PHE A 118 -9.06 39.13 12.11
N VAL A 119 -8.04 39.96 12.02
CA VAL A 119 -7.82 41.05 12.99
C VAL A 119 -7.43 42.28 12.17
N ASP A 120 -8.44 42.88 11.56
CA ASP A 120 -8.38 44.28 11.15
C ASP A 120 -8.81 45.09 12.37
N ASP A 121 -7.83 45.52 13.18
CA ASP A 121 -8.04 46.53 14.22
C ASP A 121 -7.37 47.82 13.75
N SER A 122 -8.10 48.52 12.90
CA SER A 122 -8.01 49.96 12.72
C SER A 122 -9.06 50.60 13.63
N ASP A 123 -8.69 51.00 14.85
CA ASP A 123 -8.88 52.39 15.28
C ASP A 123 -8.22 52.69 16.64
N ASP A 124 -7.65 53.89 16.71
CA ASP A 124 -6.99 54.54 17.83
C ASP A 124 -7.86 54.66 19.10
N ASN A 125 -7.30 54.37 20.29
CA ASN A 125 -7.11 55.42 21.30
C ASN A 125 -6.29 54.99 22.53
N ASP A 126 -5.48 55.93 22.99
CA ASP A 126 -4.61 55.92 24.16
C ASP A 126 -5.29 55.59 25.50
N ASN A 127 -4.63 54.80 26.34
CA ASN A 127 -4.07 55.26 27.63
C ASN A 127 -3.51 54.11 28.49
N ASP A 128 -2.24 54.28 28.89
CA ASP A 128 -1.65 53.98 30.19
C ASP A 128 -2.27 52.88 31.08
N ARG A 129 -1.49 51.80 31.33
CA ARG A 129 -0.83 51.59 32.64
C ARG A 129 -0.01 50.29 32.70
N LEU A 130 1.23 50.46 33.15
CA LEU A 130 2.10 49.47 33.80
C LEU A 130 1.31 48.51 34.72
N PHE A 131 1.54 47.20 34.61
CA PHE A 131 1.57 46.32 35.80
C PHE A 131 2.61 45.20 35.69
N LYS A 132 3.38 45.10 36.77
CA LYS A 132 4.48 44.16 37.05
C LYS A 132 3.97 42.74 37.34
N PRO A 133 4.80 41.69 37.19
CA PRO A 133 4.49 40.37 37.72
C PRO A 133 4.86 40.27 39.22
N SER A 134 3.90 39.90 40.07
CA SER A 134 4.13 39.60 41.50
C SER A 134 3.96 38.13 41.84
N LYS A 135 4.96 37.68 42.60
CA LYS A 135 5.15 36.40 43.29
C LYS A 135 4.05 35.94 44.28
N HIS A 136 4.12 34.63 44.56
CA HIS A 136 3.82 33.87 45.78
C HIS A 136 2.37 33.69 46.25
N THR A 137 1.98 32.42 46.42
CA THR A 137 1.31 31.99 47.65
C THR A 137 1.66 30.53 47.96
N SER A 138 2.46 30.35 49.01
CA SER A 138 2.55 29.12 49.80
C SER A 138 1.51 29.20 50.92
N LEU A 139 0.76 28.13 51.17
CA LEU A 139 0.16 27.90 52.48
C LEU A 139 0.40 26.45 52.89
N GLN A 140 1.00 26.37 54.07
CA GLN A 140 1.43 25.22 54.84
C GLN A 140 0.32 24.96 55.87
N GLY A 141 0.02 23.70 56.15
CA GLY A 141 -0.92 23.28 57.19
C GLY A 141 -0.64 21.84 57.58
N ASP A 142 0.01 21.69 58.73
CA ASP A 142 0.36 20.44 59.43
C ASP A 142 -0.86 19.57 59.76
N SER A 143 -0.66 18.26 59.69
CA SER A 143 -1.21 17.31 60.67
C SER A 143 -0.44 16.00 60.57
N ASP A 144 0.24 15.66 61.66
CA ASP A 144 0.84 14.36 61.94
C ASP A 144 -0.19 13.22 61.88
N ASP A 145 0.20 12.08 61.32
CA ASP A 145 0.02 10.78 61.99
C ASP A 145 0.93 9.71 61.36
N GLU A 146 1.67 9.05 62.25
CA GLU A 146 2.53 7.87 62.06
C GLU A 146 1.82 6.72 61.32
N VAL A 147 2.54 5.99 60.44
CA VAL A 147 2.77 4.53 60.51
C VAL A 147 3.80 4.12 59.42
N THR A 148 5.02 3.87 59.89
CA THR A 148 5.85 2.67 59.71
C THR A 148 6.02 1.98 58.32
N ILE A 149 7.18 2.26 57.70
CA ILE A 149 8.20 1.31 57.16
C ILE A 149 7.75 0.17 56.21
N THR A 150 8.24 0.20 54.96
CA THR A 150 9.23 -0.78 54.45
C THR A 150 9.72 -0.43 53.04
N SER A 151 10.94 0.12 52.98
CA SER A 151 11.78 0.17 51.79
C SER A 151 12.60 -1.12 51.68
N VAL A 152 12.46 -1.89 50.60
CA VAL A 152 13.37 -3.00 50.27
C VAL A 152 13.90 -2.88 48.84
N THR A 153 15.09 -2.29 48.80
CA THR A 153 16.26 -2.61 47.96
C THR A 153 16.07 -3.55 46.74
N LYS A 154 16.33 -2.98 45.55
CA LYS A 154 16.61 -3.69 44.31
C LYS A 154 17.85 -4.60 44.49
N LYS A 155 17.62 -5.91 44.62
CA LYS A 155 18.67 -6.95 44.58
C LYS A 155 19.20 -7.13 43.16
N LYS A 156 20.50 -6.85 42.99
CA LYS A 156 21.34 -7.41 41.92
C LYS A 156 21.31 -8.95 42.00
N ARG A 157 21.13 -9.64 40.88
CA ARG A 157 21.49 -11.05 40.73
C ARG A 157 22.82 -11.19 39.98
N PRO A 158 23.69 -12.14 40.39
CA PRO A 158 24.97 -12.39 39.76
C PRO A 158 24.88 -13.44 38.63
N TYR A 159 25.95 -13.46 37.84
CA TYR A 159 26.32 -14.34 36.74
C TYR A 159 25.93 -15.82 36.90
N SER A 160 25.51 -16.44 35.79
CA SER A 160 25.96 -17.79 35.45
C SER A 160 26.32 -17.87 33.96
N SER A 161 27.43 -18.54 33.72
CA SER A 161 28.14 -18.70 32.47
C SER A 161 27.67 -19.94 31.70
N ALA A 162 28.15 -20.05 30.47
CA ALA A 162 28.24 -21.26 29.65
C ALA A 162 27.02 -21.61 28.78
N PHE A 163 26.94 -20.98 27.60
CA PHE A 163 26.77 -21.69 26.34
C PHE A 163 27.61 -20.99 25.26
N LYS A 164 28.73 -21.61 24.88
CA LYS A 164 29.49 -21.22 23.69
C LYS A 164 28.63 -21.57 22.47
N ARG A 165 28.24 -20.56 21.70
CA ARG A 165 27.72 -20.76 20.34
C ARG A 165 28.81 -21.43 19.49
N PRO A 166 28.51 -22.51 18.74
CA PRO A 166 29.38 -22.94 17.65
C PRO A 166 29.41 -21.82 16.61
N GLY A 167 30.61 -21.35 16.26
CA GLY A 167 30.80 -20.44 15.15
C GLY A 167 30.42 -21.13 13.82
N PRO A 168 30.07 -20.34 12.79
CA PRO A 168 29.80 -20.88 11.46
C PRO A 168 31.05 -21.61 10.92
N PRO A 169 30.88 -22.73 10.20
CA PRO A 169 32.03 -23.44 9.63
C PRO A 169 32.72 -22.55 8.59
N THR A 170 34.01 -22.33 8.80
CA THR A 170 34.92 -21.78 7.80
C THR A 170 35.00 -22.73 6.59
N PRO A 171 35.03 -22.20 5.35
CA PRO A 171 35.20 -23.04 4.17
C PRO A 171 36.59 -23.66 4.18
N SER A 172 36.64 -25.00 4.11
CA SER A 172 37.88 -25.73 3.89
C SER A 172 38.33 -25.61 2.43
N PRO A 173 39.65 -25.62 2.19
CA PRO A 173 40.24 -25.28 0.89
C PRO A 173 40.27 -26.51 -0.02
N THR A 174 39.64 -26.42 -1.19
CA THR A 174 39.79 -27.44 -2.24
C THR A 174 41.03 -27.15 -3.11
N PRO A 175 41.74 -28.19 -3.57
CA PRO A 175 43.13 -28.10 -3.99
C PRO A 175 43.32 -27.79 -5.48
N ASN A 176 44.48 -27.20 -5.77
CA ASN A 176 45.07 -26.98 -7.09
C ASN A 176 44.98 -28.20 -8.02
N LYS A 177 44.36 -28.03 -9.20
CA LYS A 177 44.64 -28.86 -10.37
C LYS A 177 45.22 -28.01 -11.50
N LYS A 178 46.53 -28.16 -11.69
CA LYS A 178 47.24 -27.89 -12.94
C LYS A 178 46.63 -28.76 -14.04
N VAL A 179 46.17 -28.15 -15.13
CA VAL A 179 46.19 -28.77 -16.46
C VAL A 179 46.82 -27.79 -17.43
N LYS A 180 47.69 -28.36 -18.25
CA LYS A 180 48.66 -27.76 -19.15
C LYS A 180 48.16 -28.02 -20.58
N ALA A 181 48.60 -27.17 -21.51
CA ALA A 181 48.45 -27.26 -22.98
C ALA A 181 47.13 -26.68 -23.53
N SER A 182 47.09 -25.97 -24.66
CA SER A 182 48.11 -25.64 -25.66
C SER A 182 47.67 -24.41 -26.47
N SER A 183 48.62 -23.56 -26.79
CA SER A 183 48.52 -22.40 -27.67
C SER A 183 48.57 -22.79 -29.16
N LYS A 184 47.70 -22.17 -29.97
CA LYS A 184 47.86 -21.86 -31.42
C LYS A 184 46.79 -20.81 -31.80
N LYS A 185 47.15 -19.53 -31.94
CA LYS A 185 47.49 -18.80 -33.19
C LYS A 185 46.36 -18.84 -34.24
N VAL A 186 45.75 -17.68 -34.55
CA VAL A 186 45.97 -16.83 -35.76
C VAL A 186 45.23 -15.48 -35.55
N PRO A 187 45.78 -14.34 -36.03
CA PRO A 187 45.29 -12.99 -35.73
C PRO A 187 44.37 -12.38 -36.80
N ALA A 188 43.67 -11.32 -36.40
CA ALA A 188 42.87 -10.44 -37.24
C ALA A 188 43.72 -9.67 -38.26
N SER A 189 43.23 -9.62 -39.50
CA SER A 189 43.72 -8.78 -40.59
C SER A 189 42.72 -7.65 -40.88
N SER A 190 43.25 -6.43 -40.94
CA SER A 190 42.61 -5.20 -41.42
C SER A 190 42.07 -5.33 -42.86
N PRO A 191 41.06 -4.53 -43.25
CA PRO A 191 40.80 -4.25 -44.65
C PRO A 191 41.51 -2.96 -45.11
N PRO A 192 42.07 -2.92 -46.34
CA PRO A 192 42.41 -1.71 -47.06
C PRO A 192 41.46 -1.46 -48.26
N PHE A 193 41.60 -0.27 -48.86
CA PHE A 193 40.89 0.31 -50.02
C PHE A 193 39.51 0.91 -49.72
N GLY A 194 39.21 2.17 -50.01
CA GLY A 194 39.90 3.14 -50.86
C GLY A 194 38.89 3.71 -51.85
N GLU A 195 38.49 4.96 -51.59
CA GLU A 195 38.19 6.03 -52.54
C GLU A 195 37.22 5.73 -53.70
N ASP A 196 36.05 6.40 -53.67
CA ASP A 196 35.65 7.18 -54.83
C ASP A 196 34.90 8.45 -54.42
N ASP A 197 35.30 9.51 -55.11
CA ASP A 197 35.09 10.93 -54.89
C ASP A 197 33.72 11.44 -55.35
N SER A 198 33.54 12.72 -55.02
CA SER A 198 32.72 13.74 -55.71
C SER A 198 31.27 13.88 -55.23
N ASP A 199 30.71 15.08 -55.02
CA ASP A 199 31.16 16.47 -54.94
C ASP A 199 29.87 17.28 -54.61
N VAL A 200 30.03 18.55 -54.25
CA VAL A 200 29.02 19.64 -54.31
C VAL A 200 28.28 20.03 -53.00
N ASP A 201 28.88 21.07 -52.41
CA ASP A 201 28.31 22.31 -51.86
C ASP A 201 27.52 22.33 -50.52
N LEU A 202 28.29 22.65 -49.48
CA LEU A 202 28.03 23.64 -48.42
C LEU A 202 27.77 25.06 -49.02
N PRO A 203 27.06 26.00 -48.33
CA PRO A 203 27.53 26.63 -47.08
C PRO A 203 26.43 26.79 -46.00
N HIS A 204 26.70 26.62 -44.69
CA HIS A 204 27.29 27.57 -43.73
C HIS A 204 26.64 28.98 -43.75
N SER A 205 26.34 29.70 -42.66
CA SER A 205 26.50 29.54 -41.21
C SER A 205 26.01 30.84 -40.54
N SER A 206 25.65 30.76 -39.25
CA SER A 206 25.83 31.78 -38.21
C SER A 206 24.93 33.03 -38.07
N THR A 207 24.25 33.03 -36.91
CA THR A 207 24.23 34.09 -35.86
C THR A 207 23.50 35.41 -36.11
N PHE A 208 22.46 35.70 -35.32
CA PHE A 208 22.33 36.86 -34.41
C PHE A 208 20.91 36.95 -33.77
N THR A 209 20.85 37.15 -32.45
CA THR A 209 19.69 37.69 -31.68
C THR A 209 19.60 39.22 -31.86
N PRO A 210 18.41 39.90 -31.80
CA PRO A 210 17.66 40.11 -30.54
C PRO A 210 16.11 40.27 -30.66
N THR A 211 15.39 40.12 -29.53
CA THR A 211 13.99 40.55 -29.26
C THR A 211 13.89 42.10 -29.19
N PRO A 212 12.71 42.80 -29.13
CA PRO A 212 11.31 42.37 -28.92
C PRO A 212 10.21 43.09 -29.77
N THR A 213 8.99 42.54 -29.85
CA THR A 213 7.73 43.30 -29.61
C THR A 213 6.45 42.44 -29.72
N ARG A 214 5.74 42.39 -28.58
CA ARG A 214 4.30 42.25 -28.36
C ARG A 214 3.39 42.28 -29.61
N LYS A 215 2.66 41.18 -29.87
CA LYS A 215 1.26 41.20 -30.36
C LYS A 215 0.59 39.85 -30.06
N SER A 216 -0.52 39.93 -29.35
CA SER A 216 -1.43 38.87 -28.96
C SER A 216 -2.03 38.13 -30.17
N ALA A 217 -2.09 36.81 -30.08
CA ALA A 217 -2.79 35.92 -31.02
C ALA A 217 -3.75 34.98 -30.25
N PRO A 218 -4.79 34.43 -30.92
CA PRO A 218 -6.16 34.43 -30.41
C PRO A 218 -6.62 33.11 -29.76
N LYS A 219 -7.71 33.21 -28.98
CA LYS A 219 -8.45 32.08 -28.38
C LYS A 219 -8.86 31.04 -29.44
N PRO A 220 -8.75 29.72 -29.17
CA PRO A 220 -9.31 28.71 -30.04
C PRO A 220 -10.84 28.73 -29.98
N ALA A 221 -11.45 28.77 -31.16
CA ALA A 221 -12.89 28.77 -31.37
C ALA A 221 -13.51 27.41 -31.04
N PHE A 222 -14.67 27.45 -30.38
CA PHE A 222 -15.56 26.31 -30.16
C PHE A 222 -16.01 25.73 -31.51
N SER A 223 -15.59 24.49 -31.80
CA SER A 223 -16.15 23.68 -32.88
C SER A 223 -17.52 23.15 -32.44
N THR A 224 -18.57 23.56 -33.16
CA THR A 224 -19.94 23.06 -32.98
C THR A 224 -20.09 21.73 -33.71
N TRP A 225 -19.91 20.63 -32.97
CA TRP A 225 -20.15 19.28 -33.47
C TRP A 225 -21.66 19.03 -33.58
N LYS A 226 -22.17 18.76 -34.78
CA LYS A 226 -23.52 18.23 -35.03
C LYS A 226 -23.44 16.71 -35.19
N PRO A 227 -24.21 15.90 -34.45
CA PRO A 227 -24.20 14.45 -34.64
C PRO A 227 -24.99 14.07 -35.90
N SER A 228 -24.34 13.37 -36.83
CA SER A 228 -25.00 12.69 -37.95
C SER A 228 -25.79 11.48 -37.41
N GLY A 229 -27.08 11.43 -37.71
CA GLY A 229 -28.03 10.43 -37.20
C GLY A 229 -27.94 9.06 -37.87
N ASN A 230 -26.80 8.37 -37.78
CA ASN A 230 -26.69 6.95 -38.12
C ASN A 230 -26.42 6.12 -36.86
N LEU A 231 -27.43 5.33 -36.45
CA LEU A 231 -27.35 4.34 -35.38
C LEU A 231 -26.34 3.26 -35.75
N LEU A 232 -25.18 3.25 -35.09
CA LEU A 232 -24.29 2.09 -35.08
C LEU A 232 -25.01 0.94 -34.38
N LYS A 233 -25.25 -0.16 -35.10
CA LYS A 233 -25.74 -1.42 -34.53
C LYS A 233 -24.58 -2.03 -33.73
N ILE A 234 -24.68 -2.01 -32.41
CA ILE A 234 -23.76 -2.70 -31.50
C ILE A 234 -24.17 -4.17 -31.43
N ASP A 235 -23.18 -5.08 -31.50
CA ASP A 235 -23.38 -6.51 -31.37
C ASP A 235 -24.02 -6.86 -29.99
N PRO A 236 -25.06 -7.72 -29.93
CA PRO A 236 -25.73 -8.08 -28.67
C PRO A 236 -24.81 -8.69 -27.59
N ASN A 237 -23.65 -9.25 -27.96
CA ASN A 237 -22.74 -9.94 -27.05
C ASN A 237 -21.56 -9.08 -26.55
N ASP A 238 -21.42 -7.84 -27.00
CA ASP A 238 -20.34 -6.95 -26.54
C ASP A 238 -20.75 -6.21 -25.25
N TYR A 239 -20.38 -6.81 -24.11
CA TYR A 239 -20.67 -6.31 -22.77
C TYR A 239 -20.06 -4.92 -22.50
N VAL A 240 -18.85 -4.66 -23.02
CA VAL A 240 -18.11 -3.42 -22.77
C VAL A 240 -18.77 -2.25 -23.51
N ALA A 241 -19.13 -2.46 -24.79
CA ALA A 241 -19.86 -1.48 -25.57
C ALA A 241 -21.24 -1.16 -24.95
N ARG A 242 -21.91 -2.16 -24.39
CA ARG A 242 -23.19 -1.99 -23.69
C ARG A 242 -23.05 -1.17 -22.41
N LYS A 243 -22.04 -1.44 -21.58
CA LYS A 243 -21.79 -0.69 -20.34
C LYS A 243 -21.36 0.75 -20.59
N GLN A 244 -20.55 0.99 -21.62
CA GLN A 244 -20.17 2.35 -22.02
C GLN A 244 -21.36 3.15 -22.58
N LEU A 245 -22.25 2.52 -23.36
CA LEU A 245 -23.48 3.15 -23.83
C LEU A 245 -24.46 3.45 -22.68
N GLU A 246 -24.55 2.56 -21.68
CA GLU A 246 -25.34 2.75 -20.46
C GLU A 246 -24.82 3.95 -19.65
N LEU A 247 -23.50 4.06 -19.46
CA LEU A 247 -22.82 5.19 -18.81
C LEU A 247 -22.96 6.51 -19.58
N LEU A 248 -23.04 6.46 -20.91
CA LEU A 248 -23.28 7.65 -21.74
C LEU A 248 -24.74 8.11 -21.73
N ARG A 249 -25.69 7.17 -21.58
CA ARG A 249 -27.12 7.48 -21.47
C ARG A 249 -27.49 8.09 -20.12
N THR A 250 -26.79 7.75 -19.03
CA THR A 250 -27.02 8.37 -17.71
C THR A 250 -26.49 9.82 -17.61
N LYS A 251 -25.64 10.28 -18.53
CA LYS A 251 -25.12 11.66 -18.58
C LYS A 251 -25.95 12.63 -19.45
N LYS A 252 -26.88 12.15 -20.28
CA LYS A 252 -27.81 13.02 -21.02
C LYS A 252 -29.18 12.97 -20.35
N GLY A 253 -29.41 13.94 -19.47
CA GLY A 253 -30.68 14.09 -18.78
C GLY A 253 -31.83 14.32 -19.76
N ASP A 254 -32.87 13.51 -19.62
CA ASP A 254 -34.23 13.99 -19.74
C ASP A 254 -34.79 14.07 -18.32
N GLY A 255 -35.15 15.28 -17.92
CA GLY A 255 -35.64 15.59 -16.59
C GLY A 255 -36.95 14.86 -16.30
N LYS A 256 -36.85 13.69 -15.67
CA LYS A 256 -37.86 13.05 -14.81
C LYS A 256 -37.25 11.77 -14.20
N SER A 257 -36.20 11.94 -13.41
CA SER A 257 -35.76 10.93 -12.45
C SER A 257 -36.19 11.43 -11.06
N PRO A 258 -36.77 10.58 -10.19
CA PRO A 258 -36.92 10.95 -8.79
C PRO A 258 -35.55 11.33 -8.24
N PRO A 259 -35.47 12.32 -7.32
CA PRO A 259 -34.19 12.79 -6.82
C PRO A 259 -33.39 11.61 -6.27
N PRO A 260 -32.06 11.56 -6.48
CA PRO A 260 -31.23 10.55 -5.86
C PRO A 260 -31.52 10.59 -4.36
N GLU A 261 -32.01 9.49 -3.81
CA GLU A 261 -32.24 9.37 -2.37
C GLU A 261 -30.93 9.75 -1.70
N LYS A 262 -30.92 10.88 -0.99
CA LYS A 262 -29.81 11.25 -0.13
C LYS A 262 -29.56 10.02 0.77
N PRO A 263 -28.32 9.50 0.88
CA PRO A 263 -28.04 8.36 1.73
C PRO A 263 -28.59 8.71 3.11
N LYS A 264 -29.57 7.92 3.58
CA LYS A 264 -30.19 8.11 4.90
C LYS A 264 -29.06 8.14 5.92
N THR A 265 -28.73 9.33 6.40
CA THR A 265 -27.78 9.51 7.48
C THR A 265 -28.44 8.88 8.70
N LEU A 266 -27.97 7.70 9.10
CA LEU A 266 -28.43 7.05 10.32
C LEU A 266 -28.10 7.98 11.49
N GLU A 267 -29.09 8.25 12.33
CA GLU A 267 -28.89 9.02 13.55
C GLU A 267 -28.50 8.08 14.70
N PRO A 268 -27.57 8.50 15.58
CA PRO A 268 -27.17 7.70 16.73
C PRO A 268 -28.35 7.49 17.69
N VAL A 269 -28.46 6.27 18.21
CA VAL A 269 -29.57 5.85 19.07
C VAL A 269 -29.14 5.85 20.53
N LYS A 270 -29.95 6.43 21.42
CA LYS A 270 -29.71 6.44 22.88
C LYS A 270 -30.30 5.23 23.62
N ASP A 271 -30.52 4.13 22.90
CA ASP A 271 -31.11 2.90 23.44
C ASP A 271 -30.03 2.10 24.17
N PRO A 272 -30.18 1.78 25.48
CA PRO A 272 -29.18 1.03 26.24
C PRO A 272 -28.96 -0.40 25.74
N LEU A 273 -29.88 -0.93 24.92
CA LEU A 273 -29.76 -2.22 24.26
C LEU A 273 -28.98 -2.14 22.94
N LYS A 274 -28.60 -0.95 22.49
CA LYS A 274 -27.88 -0.74 21.22
C LYS A 274 -26.54 -0.06 21.44
N VAL A 275 -25.63 -0.26 20.49
CA VAL A 275 -24.31 0.36 20.46
C VAL A 275 -24.10 1.02 19.10
N ASN A 276 -23.69 2.29 19.14
CA ASN A 276 -23.37 3.10 17.96
C ASN A 276 -21.88 2.95 17.64
N ILE A 277 -21.55 2.30 16.52
CA ILE A 277 -20.17 2.03 16.12
C ILE A 277 -19.81 2.93 14.94
N TYR A 278 -18.76 3.72 15.09
CA TYR A 278 -18.25 4.61 14.05
C TYR A 278 -17.01 4.00 13.41
N VAL A 279 -17.08 3.74 12.10
CA VAL A 279 -16.05 3.00 11.35
C VAL A 279 -15.55 3.82 10.18
N GLY A 280 -14.25 3.72 9.89
CA GLY A 280 -13.59 4.45 8.81
C GLY A 280 -13.29 5.90 9.15
N ASP A 281 -12.52 6.55 8.27
CA ASP A 281 -12.21 7.98 8.38
C ASP A 281 -13.45 8.86 8.18
N GLU A 282 -14.39 8.38 7.37
CA GLU A 282 -15.72 8.95 7.16
C GLU A 282 -16.65 8.82 8.37
N LYS A 283 -16.26 8.04 9.39
CA LYS A 283 -17.05 7.75 10.60
C LYS A 283 -18.46 7.25 10.26
N LYS A 284 -18.55 6.31 9.31
CA LYS A 284 -19.81 5.66 8.95
C LYS A 284 -20.41 5.00 10.19
N LEU A 285 -21.67 5.33 10.48
CA LEU A 285 -22.37 4.85 11.66
C LEU A 285 -23.03 3.49 11.40
N PHE A 286 -22.76 2.54 12.28
CA PHE A 286 -23.44 1.26 12.39
C PHE A 286 -24.13 1.16 13.74
N ILE A 287 -25.35 0.63 13.78
CA ILE A 287 -26.11 0.44 15.01
C ILE A 287 -26.29 -1.06 15.21
N LEU A 288 -25.75 -1.59 16.30
CA LEU A 288 -25.82 -3.01 16.62
C LEU A 288 -26.51 -3.24 17.97
N ASP A 289 -27.20 -4.37 18.09
CA ASP A 289 -27.72 -4.82 19.37
C ASP A 289 -26.55 -5.21 20.28
N ARG A 290 -26.52 -4.64 21.48
CA ARG A 290 -25.48 -4.83 22.47
C ARG A 290 -25.33 -6.30 22.86
N GLY A 291 -26.44 -7.05 22.89
CA GLY A 291 -26.44 -8.48 23.18
C GLY A 291 -25.68 -9.32 22.15
N LEU A 292 -25.56 -8.86 20.90
CA LEU A 292 -24.80 -9.55 19.86
C LEU A 292 -23.29 -9.39 20.07
N ILE A 293 -22.86 -8.18 20.42
CA ILE A 293 -21.42 -7.89 20.62
C ILE A 293 -20.92 -8.24 22.03
N GLN A 294 -21.81 -8.43 23.01
CA GLN A 294 -21.45 -8.76 24.39
C GLN A 294 -20.65 -10.07 24.53
N LYS A 295 -20.82 -10.99 23.58
CA LYS A 295 -20.09 -12.26 23.52
C LYS A 295 -18.62 -12.10 23.11
N TYR A 296 -18.24 -10.94 22.57
CA TYR A 296 -16.92 -10.66 22.04
C TYR A 296 -16.21 -9.61 22.91
N PRO A 297 -15.31 -10.03 23.83
CA PRO A 297 -14.58 -9.11 24.73
C PRO A 297 -13.84 -8.01 23.98
N SER A 298 -13.35 -8.33 22.77
CA SER A 298 -12.66 -7.39 21.91
C SER A 298 -13.54 -6.28 21.34
N PHE A 299 -14.86 -6.45 21.25
CA PHE A 299 -15.79 -5.33 21.03
C PHE A 299 -16.03 -4.57 22.33
N MET A 300 -16.32 -5.29 23.41
CA MET A 300 -16.72 -4.71 24.70
C MET A 300 -15.66 -3.81 25.32
N LYS A 301 -14.37 -4.09 25.10
CA LYS A 301 -13.25 -3.24 25.56
C LYS A 301 -13.26 -1.82 24.98
N HIS A 302 -13.98 -1.61 23.87
CA HIS A 302 -14.05 -0.33 23.18
C HIS A 302 -15.38 0.39 23.35
N VAL A 303 -16.34 -0.22 24.05
CA VAL A 303 -17.64 0.40 24.32
C VAL A 303 -17.47 1.47 25.39
N THR A 304 -17.84 2.69 25.04
CA THR A 304 -17.96 3.84 25.92
C THR A 304 -19.43 4.23 26.09
N GLY A 305 -19.70 5.09 27.07
CA GLY A 305 -21.04 5.59 27.34
C GLY A 305 -21.75 4.90 28.50
N ASP A 306 -22.98 5.33 28.74
CA ASP A 306 -23.81 4.86 29.85
C ASP A 306 -25.29 4.73 29.43
N ASN A 307 -26.15 4.33 30.36
CA ASN A 307 -27.58 4.15 30.07
C ASN A 307 -28.33 5.46 29.79
N LYS A 308 -27.72 6.64 30.00
CA LYS A 308 -28.36 7.95 29.78
C LYS A 308 -28.00 8.52 28.41
N ASP A 309 -26.73 8.42 28.03
CA ASP A 309 -26.20 8.98 26.79
C ASP A 309 -26.17 7.95 25.64
N GLY A 310 -26.40 6.67 25.95
CA GLY A 310 -26.28 5.55 25.03
C GLY A 310 -24.85 5.03 24.98
N PHE A 311 -24.68 3.88 24.35
CA PHE A 311 -23.37 3.25 24.19
C PHE A 311 -22.80 3.53 22.80
N ASP A 312 -21.49 3.75 22.73
CA ASP A 312 -20.79 4.03 21.50
C ASP A 312 -19.39 3.44 21.41
N ILE A 313 -18.90 3.27 20.19
CA ILE A 313 -17.53 2.87 19.87
C ILE A 313 -16.97 3.90 18.89
N ARG A 314 -16.07 4.77 19.38
CA ARG A 314 -15.37 5.79 18.59
C ARG A 314 -13.85 5.59 18.55
N ASN A 315 -13.39 4.43 18.98
CA ASN A 315 -11.97 4.17 19.16
C ASN A 315 -11.20 4.27 17.82
N ALA A 316 -9.96 4.77 17.87
CA ALA A 316 -9.07 4.87 16.72
C ALA A 316 -8.86 3.54 15.98
N ALA A 317 -8.99 2.40 16.68
CA ALA A 317 -8.94 1.07 16.06
C ALA A 317 -10.01 0.88 14.98
N PHE A 318 -11.23 1.39 15.20
CA PHE A 318 -12.36 1.27 14.25
C PHE A 318 -12.28 2.29 13.12
N ARG A 319 -11.60 3.43 13.35
CA ARG A 319 -11.35 4.44 12.31
C ARG A 319 -10.48 3.91 11.17
N LYS A 320 -9.54 2.99 11.45
CA LYS A 320 -8.67 2.38 10.45
C LYS A 320 -9.31 1.21 9.68
N LEU A 321 -10.54 0.82 10.01
CA LEU A 321 -11.22 -0.29 9.35
C LEU A 321 -11.96 0.19 8.10
N ASN A 322 -12.00 -0.66 7.08
CA ASN A 322 -12.79 -0.42 5.87
C ASN A 322 -14.29 -0.60 6.20
N PRO A 323 -15.14 0.43 6.04
CA PRO A 323 -16.56 0.31 6.40
C PRO A 323 -17.37 -0.64 5.53
N THR A 324 -16.98 -0.84 4.27
CA THR A 324 -17.62 -1.82 3.37
C THR A 324 -17.36 -3.25 3.86
N ALA A 325 -16.13 -3.56 4.27
CA ALA A 325 -15.83 -4.85 4.88
C ALA A 325 -16.55 -5.01 6.23
N PHE A 326 -16.70 -3.93 7.00
CA PHE A 326 -17.43 -3.95 8.27
C PHE A 326 -18.93 -4.25 8.12
N GLU A 327 -19.57 -3.91 6.99
CA GLU A 327 -20.95 -4.33 6.70
C GLU A 327 -21.12 -5.85 6.72
N SER A 328 -20.08 -6.60 6.30
CA SER A 328 -20.10 -8.06 6.36
C SER A 328 -20.07 -8.56 7.79
N ILE A 329 -19.35 -7.89 8.70
CA ILE A 329 -19.36 -8.19 10.13
C ILE A 329 -20.74 -7.94 10.73
N VAL A 330 -21.37 -6.81 10.38
CA VAL A 330 -22.73 -6.49 10.84
C VAL A 330 -23.72 -7.56 10.36
N THR A 331 -23.62 -7.98 9.10
CA THR A 331 -24.49 -9.02 8.53
C THR A 331 -24.27 -10.36 9.25
N TRP A 332 -23.01 -10.72 9.49
CA TRP A 332 -22.63 -11.93 10.22
C TRP A 332 -23.10 -11.93 11.67
N LEU A 333 -22.94 -10.83 12.41
CA LEU A 333 -23.43 -10.73 13.79
C LEU A 333 -24.95 -10.91 13.88
N ASN A 334 -25.69 -10.47 12.85
CA ASN A 334 -27.15 -10.56 12.83
C ASN A 334 -27.66 -11.93 12.34
N THR A 335 -26.95 -12.58 11.42
CA THR A 335 -27.48 -13.75 10.69
C THR A 335 -26.66 -15.02 10.85
N GLY A 336 -25.44 -14.92 11.40
CA GLY A 336 -24.46 -15.99 11.45
C GLY A 336 -23.66 -16.18 10.14
N ASP A 337 -23.96 -15.41 9.10
CA ASP A 337 -23.28 -15.48 7.79
C ASP A 337 -23.17 -14.09 7.13
N TYR A 338 -22.37 -13.97 6.08
CA TYR A 338 -22.25 -12.77 5.24
C TYR A 338 -22.33 -13.15 3.76
N ALA A 339 -22.62 -12.19 2.87
CA ALA A 339 -22.72 -12.50 1.45
C ALA A 339 -21.32 -12.67 0.81
N PRO A 340 -21.16 -13.61 -0.15
CA PRO A 340 -22.11 -14.66 -0.53
C PRO A 340 -22.21 -15.75 0.55
N ARG A 341 -23.41 -16.30 0.78
CA ARG A 341 -23.64 -17.29 1.83
C ARG A 341 -22.96 -18.62 1.53
N LEU A 342 -22.52 -19.32 2.57
CA LEU A 342 -22.00 -20.68 2.41
C LEU A 342 -23.17 -21.66 2.46
N ILE A 343 -23.40 -22.39 1.37
CA ILE A 343 -24.37 -23.48 1.32
C ILE A 343 -23.65 -24.76 1.71
N GLU A 344 -23.89 -25.23 2.94
CA GLU A 344 -23.36 -26.50 3.45
C GLU A 344 -24.15 -27.70 2.87
N GLY A 345 -23.44 -28.80 2.59
CA GLY A 345 -24.02 -30.02 2.01
C GLY A 345 -22.94 -30.97 1.50
N ASP A 346 -23.31 -31.92 0.64
CA ASP A 346 -22.37 -32.86 0.02
C ASP A 346 -21.36 -32.17 -0.90
N HIS A 347 -21.76 -31.04 -1.48
CA HIS A 347 -20.92 -30.17 -2.31
C HIS A 347 -21.02 -28.72 -1.81
N PRO A 348 -20.23 -28.36 -0.78
CA PRO A 348 -20.21 -27.01 -0.25
C PRO A 348 -19.87 -25.98 -1.33
N HIS A 349 -20.65 -24.91 -1.43
CA HIS A 349 -20.43 -23.85 -2.43
C HIS A 349 -20.99 -22.50 -1.96
N LEU A 350 -20.64 -21.43 -2.67
CA LEU A 350 -21.11 -20.09 -2.39
C LEU A 350 -22.39 -19.76 -3.15
N GLU A 351 -23.39 -19.23 -2.44
CA GLU A 351 -24.67 -18.86 -3.02
C GLU A 351 -24.51 -17.77 -4.08
N GLY A 352 -24.98 -18.05 -5.30
CA GLY A 352 -25.00 -17.06 -6.39
C GLY A 352 -23.66 -16.80 -7.09
N VAL A 353 -22.60 -17.49 -6.70
CA VAL A 353 -21.27 -17.41 -7.32
C VAL A 353 -21.15 -18.48 -8.40
N LYS A 354 -21.02 -18.08 -9.67
CA LYS A 354 -21.02 -19.00 -10.83
C LYS A 354 -19.89 -18.77 -11.81
N SER A 355 -19.34 -17.56 -11.88
CA SER A 355 -18.23 -17.24 -12.79
C SER A 355 -16.93 -17.03 -12.03
N THR A 356 -15.81 -17.24 -12.72
CA THR A 356 -14.46 -17.03 -12.17
C THR A 356 -14.30 -15.64 -11.54
N GLY A 357 -14.77 -14.58 -12.21
CA GLY A 357 -14.69 -13.23 -11.64
C GLY A 357 -15.52 -13.02 -10.37
N GLN A 358 -16.63 -13.75 -10.19
CA GLN A 358 -17.39 -13.70 -8.92
C GLN A 358 -16.69 -14.45 -7.79
N PHE A 359 -15.96 -15.52 -8.12
CA PHE A 359 -15.10 -16.22 -7.16
C PHE A 359 -13.95 -15.32 -6.69
N GLU A 360 -13.29 -14.62 -7.61
CA GLU A 360 -12.24 -13.65 -7.27
C GLU A 360 -12.78 -12.52 -6.38
N GLU A 361 -13.91 -11.91 -6.74
CA GLU A 361 -14.54 -10.86 -5.94
C GLU A 361 -14.89 -11.34 -4.52
N ALA A 362 -15.41 -12.57 -4.40
CA ALA A 362 -15.74 -13.16 -3.11
C ALA A 362 -14.48 -13.47 -2.27
N ALA A 363 -13.40 -13.95 -2.90
CA ALA A 363 -12.13 -14.20 -2.24
C ALA A 363 -11.44 -12.90 -1.77
N ASP A 364 -11.52 -11.82 -2.56
CA ASP A 364 -10.97 -10.52 -2.21
C ASP A 364 -11.74 -9.88 -1.04
N ALA A 365 -13.07 -9.96 -1.06
CA ALA A 365 -13.91 -9.52 0.04
C ALA A 365 -13.62 -10.30 1.33
N ALA A 366 -13.44 -11.62 1.22
CA ALA A 366 -13.04 -12.49 2.33
C ALA A 366 -11.65 -12.15 2.87
N SER A 367 -10.68 -11.80 2.00
CA SER A 367 -9.33 -11.37 2.37
C SER A 367 -9.36 -10.09 3.22
N ALA A 368 -10.13 -9.09 2.77
CA ALA A 368 -10.30 -7.85 3.53
C ALA A 368 -10.99 -8.09 4.88
N LEU A 369 -11.99 -8.97 4.91
CA LEU A 369 -12.73 -9.31 6.12
C LEU A 369 -11.87 -10.07 7.15
N TRP A 370 -10.97 -10.95 6.70
CA TRP A 370 -10.07 -11.71 7.57
C TRP A 370 -9.26 -10.79 8.50
N ASN A 371 -8.67 -9.73 7.95
CA ASN A 371 -7.87 -8.79 8.73
C ASN A 371 -8.69 -8.10 9.84
N ILE A 372 -9.95 -7.76 9.56
CA ILE A 372 -10.83 -7.15 10.56
C ILE A 372 -11.24 -8.20 11.60
N ALA A 373 -11.62 -9.40 11.17
CA ALA A 373 -11.97 -10.50 12.06
C ALA A 373 -10.81 -10.86 13.00
N HIS A 374 -9.57 -10.85 12.50
CA HIS A 374 -8.36 -11.05 13.28
C HIS A 374 -8.14 -9.96 14.33
N LYS A 375 -8.19 -8.68 13.94
CA LYS A 375 -8.01 -7.55 14.88
C LYS A 375 -9.07 -7.50 15.98
N LEU A 376 -10.28 -7.96 15.67
CA LEU A 376 -11.39 -8.01 16.61
C LEU A 376 -11.54 -9.38 17.31
N GLU A 377 -10.61 -10.30 17.09
CA GLU A 377 -10.59 -11.65 17.69
C GLU A 377 -11.91 -12.41 17.48
N LEU A 378 -12.49 -12.29 16.28
CA LEU A 378 -13.74 -12.93 15.89
C LEU A 378 -13.45 -14.33 15.32
N THR A 379 -13.05 -15.26 16.17
CA THR A 379 -12.62 -16.61 15.76
C THR A 379 -13.70 -17.37 14.98
N ASP A 380 -14.96 -17.24 15.38
CA ASP A 380 -16.10 -17.86 14.67
C ASP A 380 -16.25 -17.32 13.23
N LEU A 381 -15.98 -16.02 13.04
CA LEU A 381 -15.98 -15.40 11.71
C LEU A 381 -14.75 -15.83 10.90
N GLN A 382 -13.58 -15.94 11.53
CA GLN A 382 -12.38 -16.50 10.88
C GLN A 382 -12.64 -17.93 10.39
N GLU A 383 -13.34 -18.75 11.17
CA GLU A 383 -13.72 -20.10 10.74
C GLU A 383 -14.65 -20.11 9.54
N LEU A 384 -15.65 -19.22 9.53
CA LEU A 384 -16.52 -19.06 8.37
C LEU A 384 -15.74 -18.59 7.13
N ILE A 385 -14.83 -17.61 7.28
CA ILE A 385 -13.99 -17.13 6.18
C ILE A 385 -13.11 -18.26 5.64
N TYR A 386 -12.47 -19.04 6.52
CA TYR A 386 -11.67 -20.19 6.11
C TYR A 386 -12.49 -21.18 5.28
N ARG A 387 -13.67 -21.58 5.75
CA ARG A 387 -14.53 -22.53 5.00
C ARG A 387 -14.93 -21.95 3.65
N LYS A 388 -15.25 -20.66 3.59
CA LYS A 388 -15.59 -19.99 2.33
C LYS A 388 -14.41 -19.91 1.37
N ILE A 389 -13.18 -19.80 1.85
CA ILE A 389 -12.01 -19.84 0.99
C ILE A 389 -11.70 -21.27 0.54
N GLU A 390 -11.84 -22.24 1.44
CA GLU A 390 -11.62 -23.66 1.15
C GLU A 390 -12.50 -24.16 -0.01
N VAL A 391 -13.75 -23.72 -0.09
CA VAL A 391 -14.65 -24.07 -1.22
C VAL A 391 -14.35 -23.34 -2.53
N GLN A 392 -13.52 -22.30 -2.48
CA GLN A 392 -13.07 -21.54 -3.65
C GLN A 392 -11.69 -21.98 -4.13
N THR A 393 -10.98 -22.82 -3.37
CA THR A 393 -9.67 -23.33 -3.74
C THR A 393 -9.78 -24.31 -4.93
N PRO A 394 -8.89 -24.23 -5.94
CA PRO A 394 -7.75 -23.32 -6.03
C PRO A 394 -8.15 -21.88 -6.35
N LEU A 395 -7.59 -20.93 -5.60
CA LEU A 395 -7.80 -19.49 -5.85
C LEU A 395 -7.00 -19.03 -7.07
N GLY A 396 -7.45 -18.00 -7.77
CA GLY A 396 -6.63 -17.30 -8.76
C GLY A 396 -5.35 -16.71 -8.12
N ALA A 397 -4.29 -16.52 -8.90
CA ALA A 397 -2.98 -16.07 -8.40
C ALA A 397 -3.06 -14.79 -7.57
N ASN A 398 -3.80 -13.80 -8.05
CA ASN A 398 -3.98 -12.51 -7.38
C ASN A 398 -4.67 -12.69 -6.00
N SER A 399 -5.85 -13.34 -5.97
CA SER A 399 -6.60 -13.56 -4.72
C SER A 399 -5.84 -14.46 -3.74
N LEU A 400 -5.09 -15.47 -4.22
CA LEU A 400 -4.22 -16.30 -3.38
C LEU A 400 -3.17 -15.44 -2.68
N LEU A 401 -2.48 -14.58 -3.42
CA LEU A 401 -1.43 -13.73 -2.87
C LEU A 401 -1.97 -12.61 -1.99
N LEU A 402 -3.14 -12.04 -2.32
CA LEU A 402 -3.82 -11.06 -1.47
C LEU A 402 -4.23 -11.68 -0.13
N MET A 403 -4.87 -12.85 -0.15
CA MET A 403 -5.23 -13.56 1.08
C MET A 403 -3.98 -13.94 1.88
N THR A 404 -2.96 -14.48 1.23
CA THR A 404 -1.68 -14.81 1.87
C THR A 404 -1.07 -13.59 2.53
N ARG A 405 -1.06 -12.45 1.85
CA ARG A 405 -0.59 -11.19 2.44
C ARG A 405 -1.39 -10.85 3.69
N MET A 406 -2.72 -10.87 3.64
CA MET A 406 -3.56 -10.47 4.78
C MET A 406 -3.40 -11.40 6.00
N VAL A 407 -3.17 -12.69 5.76
CA VAL A 407 -2.96 -13.69 6.82
C VAL A 407 -1.55 -13.55 7.42
N PHE A 408 -0.51 -13.55 6.58
CA PHE A 408 0.89 -13.54 7.05
C PHE A 408 1.38 -12.17 7.54
N TRP A 409 0.72 -11.07 7.13
CA TRP A 409 1.00 -9.74 7.68
C TRP A 409 0.66 -9.63 9.18
N ASN A 410 -0.31 -10.41 9.65
CA ASN A 410 -0.67 -10.46 11.05
C ASN A 410 0.21 -11.48 11.79
N SER A 411 0.59 -11.19 13.04
CA SER A 411 1.26 -12.18 13.88
C SER A 411 0.37 -13.41 14.08
N PRO A 412 0.94 -14.63 14.06
CA PRO A 412 0.15 -15.83 14.28
C PRO A 412 -0.54 -15.81 15.64
N THR A 413 -1.76 -16.35 15.67
CA THR A 413 -2.53 -16.52 16.90
C THR A 413 -2.51 -17.99 17.30
N ASP A 414 -2.67 -18.27 18.60
CA ASP A 414 -2.78 -19.66 19.10
C ASP A 414 -4.13 -20.33 18.72
N THR A 415 -4.85 -19.79 17.74
CA THR A 415 -6.13 -20.34 17.31
C THR A 415 -5.93 -21.39 16.23
N LYS A 416 -6.63 -22.52 16.37
CA LYS A 416 -6.58 -23.62 15.39
C LYS A 416 -6.94 -23.20 13.97
N ILE A 417 -7.74 -22.14 13.82
CA ILE A 417 -8.21 -21.69 12.51
C ILE A 417 -7.16 -20.85 11.78
N ASP A 418 -6.41 -20.02 12.50
CA ASP A 418 -5.27 -19.27 11.94
C ASP A 418 -4.20 -20.24 11.44
N ASP A 419 -3.87 -21.27 12.23
CA ASP A 419 -2.96 -22.34 11.83
C ASP A 419 -3.41 -23.07 10.56
N LYS A 420 -4.70 -23.41 10.46
CA LYS A 420 -5.28 -24.05 9.28
C LYS A 420 -5.17 -23.17 8.04
N MET A 421 -5.56 -21.90 8.16
CA MET A 421 -5.50 -20.93 7.07
C MET A 421 -4.06 -20.74 6.58
N ARG A 422 -3.12 -20.48 7.50
CA ARG A 422 -1.68 -20.34 7.18
C ARG A 422 -1.13 -21.59 6.50
N LYS A 423 -1.48 -22.78 6.99
CA LYS A 423 -1.02 -24.05 6.42
C LYS A 423 -1.56 -24.29 5.01
N MET A 424 -2.81 -23.96 4.75
CA MET A 424 -3.42 -24.07 3.42
C MET A 424 -2.72 -23.11 2.44
N LEU A 425 -2.62 -21.83 2.81
CA LEU A 425 -2.06 -20.79 1.93
C LEU A 425 -0.58 -21.01 1.63
N ARG A 426 0.25 -21.34 2.65
CA ARG A 426 1.68 -21.59 2.41
C ARG A 426 1.91 -22.78 1.48
N LEU A 427 1.08 -23.82 1.58
CA LEU A 427 1.19 -25.01 0.73
C LEU A 427 0.80 -24.67 -0.70
N ASP A 428 -0.30 -23.94 -0.88
CA ASP A 428 -0.79 -23.56 -2.21
C ASP A 428 0.19 -22.60 -2.91
N VAL A 429 0.72 -21.61 -2.18
CA VAL A 429 1.77 -20.70 -2.70
C VAL A 429 3.04 -21.46 -3.06
N ALA A 430 3.46 -22.43 -2.23
CA ALA A 430 4.65 -23.22 -2.52
C ALA A 430 4.47 -24.14 -3.72
N ALA A 431 3.31 -24.81 -3.83
CA ALA A 431 3.00 -25.74 -4.92
C ALA A 431 2.85 -25.03 -6.27
N ARG A 432 2.36 -23.78 -6.28
CA ARG A 432 2.08 -23.00 -7.49
C ARG A 432 3.09 -21.89 -7.75
N LEU A 433 4.31 -22.01 -7.22
CA LEU A 433 5.32 -20.97 -7.32
C LEU A 433 5.52 -20.45 -8.76
N HIS A 434 5.62 -21.34 -9.74
CA HIS A 434 5.89 -20.98 -11.13
C HIS A 434 4.77 -20.15 -11.74
N GLU A 435 3.52 -20.58 -11.57
CA GLU A 435 2.32 -19.85 -11.99
C GLU A 435 2.28 -18.45 -11.34
N LEU A 436 2.57 -18.35 -10.04
CA LEU A 436 2.57 -17.08 -9.32
C LEU A 436 3.67 -16.12 -9.80
N LEU A 437 4.84 -16.64 -10.19
CA LEU A 437 5.93 -15.83 -10.75
C LEU A 437 5.63 -15.36 -12.17
N GLU A 438 4.86 -16.12 -12.94
CA GLU A 438 4.44 -15.74 -14.30
C GLU A 438 3.30 -14.72 -14.28
N GLU A 439 2.26 -14.95 -13.48
CA GLU A 439 1.07 -14.10 -13.46
C GLU A 439 1.24 -12.85 -12.60
N GLU A 440 1.81 -12.97 -11.39
CA GLU A 440 1.82 -11.92 -10.36
C GLU A 440 3.18 -11.72 -9.68
N PRO A 441 4.30 -11.53 -10.43
CA PRO A 441 5.66 -11.52 -9.88
C PRO A 441 5.89 -10.42 -8.84
N LEU A 442 5.29 -9.24 -9.03
CA LEU A 442 5.47 -8.10 -8.12
C LEU A 442 4.75 -8.34 -6.79
N LEU A 443 3.53 -8.87 -6.83
CA LEU A 443 2.75 -9.16 -5.63
C LEU A 443 3.37 -10.34 -4.87
N PHE A 444 3.82 -11.38 -5.58
CA PHE A 444 4.54 -12.50 -4.99
C PHE A 444 5.79 -12.02 -4.23
N ASN A 445 6.62 -11.21 -4.89
CA ASN A 445 7.82 -10.64 -4.25
C ASN A 445 7.48 -9.84 -3.00
N ARG A 446 6.39 -9.07 -3.02
CA ARG A 446 5.94 -8.30 -1.85
C ARG A 446 5.53 -9.22 -0.71
N VAL A 447 4.81 -10.31 -0.99
CA VAL A 447 4.37 -11.29 0.01
C VAL A 447 5.56 -12.01 0.63
N ILE A 448 6.45 -12.59 -0.19
CA ILE A 448 7.59 -13.37 0.29
C ILE A 448 8.59 -12.51 1.07
N LYS A 449 8.81 -11.25 0.67
CA LYS A 449 9.68 -10.33 1.42
C LYS A 449 9.11 -9.95 2.78
N SER A 450 7.78 -9.98 2.95
CA SER A 450 7.13 -9.62 4.20
C SER A 450 7.19 -10.71 5.27
N ASP A 451 7.47 -11.96 4.90
CA ASP A 451 7.51 -13.08 5.84
C ASP A 451 8.63 -14.09 5.52
N ILE A 452 9.64 -14.12 6.41
CA ILE A 452 10.84 -14.96 6.26
C ILE A 452 10.52 -16.45 6.41
N GLU A 453 9.53 -16.81 7.23
CA GLU A 453 9.17 -18.21 7.46
C GLU A 453 8.44 -18.78 6.24
N LEU A 454 7.52 -18.01 5.65
CA LEU A 454 6.88 -18.34 4.39
C LEU A 454 7.90 -18.46 3.26
N ALA A 455 8.84 -17.51 3.15
CA ALA A 455 9.92 -17.57 2.17
C ALA A 455 10.73 -18.88 2.31
N SER A 456 11.17 -19.17 3.55
CA SER A 456 11.95 -20.37 3.86
C SER A 456 11.19 -21.64 3.52
N TYR A 457 9.89 -21.68 3.81
CA TYR A 457 9.02 -22.81 3.50
C TYR A 457 8.88 -23.03 1.99
N VAL A 458 8.62 -21.97 1.23
CA VAL A 458 8.48 -22.03 -0.23
C VAL A 458 9.79 -22.55 -0.85
N PHE A 459 10.95 -22.04 -0.45
CA PHE A 459 12.23 -22.52 -0.98
C PHE A 459 12.53 -23.97 -0.58
N ALA A 460 12.26 -24.37 0.67
CA ALA A 460 12.44 -25.76 1.09
C ALA A 460 11.53 -26.71 0.30
N TYR A 461 10.27 -26.32 0.08
CA TYR A 461 9.32 -27.09 -0.72
C TYR A 461 9.83 -27.30 -2.15
N GLN A 462 10.39 -26.28 -2.79
CA GLN A 462 10.95 -26.39 -4.15
C GLN A 462 12.20 -27.27 -4.23
N VAL A 463 12.97 -27.38 -3.14
CA VAL A 463 14.10 -28.32 -3.08
C VAL A 463 13.59 -29.77 -2.99
N GLU A 464 12.51 -30.01 -2.23
CA GLU A 464 11.90 -31.33 -2.08
C GLU A 464 11.05 -31.74 -3.29
N HIS A 465 10.48 -30.75 -3.99
CA HIS A 465 9.62 -30.90 -5.15
C HIS A 465 10.13 -30.01 -6.29
N PRO A 466 11.26 -30.37 -6.93
CA PRO A 466 11.78 -29.61 -8.07
C PRO A 466 10.74 -29.58 -9.18
N TRP A 467 10.57 -28.41 -9.79
CA TRP A 467 9.70 -28.29 -10.94
C TRP A 467 10.27 -29.08 -12.13
N GLU A 468 9.41 -29.92 -12.70
CA GLU A 468 9.69 -30.65 -13.93
C GLU A 468 8.97 -29.94 -15.07
N GLU A 469 9.71 -29.46 -16.06
CA GLU A 469 9.13 -28.95 -17.31
C GLU A 469 8.20 -30.02 -17.89
N PRO A 470 6.94 -29.69 -18.21
CA PRO A 470 6.11 -30.63 -18.93
C PRO A 470 6.84 -30.97 -20.23
N PRO A 471 6.99 -32.27 -20.57
CA PRO A 471 7.74 -32.68 -21.74
C PRO A 471 7.17 -31.96 -22.96
N GLU A 472 8.01 -31.23 -23.69
CA GLU A 472 7.64 -30.63 -24.96
C GLU A 472 7.02 -31.75 -25.82
N HIS A 473 5.71 -31.67 -26.04
CA HIS A 473 5.08 -32.44 -27.09
C HIS A 473 5.63 -31.88 -28.40
N LEU A 474 6.77 -32.43 -28.83
CA LEU A 474 7.20 -32.38 -30.22
C LEU A 474 6.06 -32.99 -31.03
N SER A 475 5.20 -32.15 -31.57
CA SER A 475 4.27 -32.53 -32.62
C SER A 475 5.09 -32.91 -33.83
N GLU A 476 5.53 -34.17 -33.89
CA GLU A 476 5.84 -34.85 -35.13
C GLU A 476 4.51 -35.03 -35.88
N ASP A 477 4.02 -33.98 -36.54
CA ASP A 477 2.99 -34.11 -37.57
C ASP A 477 3.06 -32.91 -38.51
N ASP A 478 4.01 -32.95 -39.43
CA ASP A 478 3.81 -32.43 -40.79
C ASP A 478 4.30 -33.55 -41.72
N GLY A 479 3.46 -34.58 -41.84
CA GLY A 479 3.50 -35.46 -42.99
C GLY A 479 3.19 -34.64 -44.23
N ASP A 480 4.24 -34.29 -44.98
CA ASP A 480 4.14 -33.82 -46.37
C ASP A 480 3.65 -34.97 -47.26
N ASP A 481 2.34 -35.26 -47.17
CA ASP A 481 1.58 -35.97 -48.20
C ASP A 481 0.90 -34.92 -49.09
N ALA A 482 1.62 -34.43 -50.09
CA ALA A 482 1.02 -33.87 -51.30
C ALA A 482 2.09 -33.77 -52.40
N GLU A 483 2.02 -34.66 -53.38
CA GLU A 483 2.06 -34.30 -54.81
C GLU A 483 1.65 -35.54 -55.63
N ASP A 484 0.34 -35.70 -55.80
CA ASP A 484 -0.21 -36.17 -57.08
C ASP A 484 0.13 -35.11 -58.13
N ASP A 485 0.89 -35.47 -59.16
CA ASP A 485 0.70 -34.98 -60.53
C ASP A 485 1.48 -35.86 -61.55
N ASP A 486 0.70 -36.37 -62.51
CA ASP A 486 1.02 -36.74 -63.91
C ASP A 486 2.00 -37.88 -64.27
N GLU A 487 1.45 -39.06 -64.63
CA GLU A 487 1.59 -39.68 -65.98
C GLU A 487 0.57 -40.80 -66.27
#